data_AF-Q6UB78-F1
#
_entry.id   AF-Q6UB78-F1
#
_cell.length_a   1.000
_cell.length_b   1.000
_cell.length_c   1.000
_cell.angle_alpha   90.00
_cell.angle_beta   90.00
_cell.angle_gamma   90.00
#
_symmetry.space_group_name_H-M   'P 1'
#
loop_
_entity.id
_entity.type
_entity.pdbx_description
1 polymer ?
#
loop_
_entity_poly.entity_id
_entity_poly.type
_entity_poly.pdbx_seq_one_letter_code
_entity_poly.pdbx_strand_id
1 'polypeptide(L)' 'DSIEKSQKTIFVLSENFVKSEWCKYELDFSHFRLFDENDDTAILILLEPIEKKAIPQRFCKLRKIMNT' A
#
# COMPACT_ATOMS: atom_id res chain seq x y z
N ASP A 1 -9.20 2.02 13.84
CA ASP A 1 -10.64 1.71 13.68
C ASP A 1 -11.01 0.80 12.50
N SER A 2 -11.21 1.30 11.27
CA SER A 2 -11.78 0.43 10.21
C SER A 2 -10.87 -0.72 9.82
N ILE A 3 -9.55 -0.47 9.77
CA ILE A 3 -8.54 -1.48 9.45
C ILE A 3 -8.48 -2.56 10.54
N GLU A 4 -8.41 -2.16 11.81
CA GLU A 4 -8.33 -3.10 12.95
C GLU A 4 -9.61 -3.92 13.16
N LYS A 5 -10.76 -3.41 12.71
CA LYS A 5 -12.06 -4.10 12.77
C LYS A 5 -12.33 -4.99 11.55
N SER A 6 -11.43 -5.00 10.57
CA SER A 6 -11.60 -5.76 9.33
C SER A 6 -10.63 -6.93 9.26
N GLN A 7 -11.11 -8.08 8.77
CA GLN A 7 -10.25 -9.26 8.55
C GLN A 7 -9.27 -9.05 7.38
N LYS A 8 -9.68 -8.28 6.37
CA LYS A 8 -8.88 -7.93 5.21
C LYS A 8 -9.08 -6.46 4.88
N THR A 9 -8.02 -5.81 4.43
CA THR A 9 -8.02 -4.42 3.93
C THR A 9 -7.69 -4.42 2.46
N ILE A 10 -8.55 -3.81 1.64
CA ILE A 10 -8.35 -3.75 0.19
C ILE A 10 -7.78 -2.38 -0.17
N PHE A 11 -6.66 -2.38 -0.89
CA PHE A 11 -6.04 -1.20 -1.47
C PHE A 11 -6.27 -1.17 -2.97
N VAL A 12 -6.95 -0.14 -3.45
CA VAL A 12 -7.15 0.08 -4.89
C VAL A 12 -6.09 1.06 -5.38
N LEU A 13 -5.02 0.51 -5.96
CA LEU A 13 -3.86 1.26 -6.42
C LEU A 13 -4.14 1.91 -7.78
N SER A 14 -3.93 3.22 -7.82
CA SER A 14 -3.92 4.08 -9.01
C SER A 14 -2.83 5.14 -8.83
N GLU A 15 -2.47 5.87 -9.89
CA GLU A 15 -1.54 6.99 -9.73
C GLU A 15 -2.05 8.03 -8.73
N ASN A 16 -3.37 8.30 -8.79
CA ASN A 16 -4.02 9.24 -7.88
C ASN A 16 -3.93 8.76 -6.43
N PHE A 17 -4.21 7.49 -6.18
CA PHE A 17 -4.10 6.90 -4.84
C PHE A 17 -2.68 6.99 -4.28
N VAL A 18 -1.67 6.72 -5.12
CA VAL A 18 -0.26 6.85 -4.72
C VAL A 18 0.08 8.29 -4.34
N LYS A 19 -0.42 9.28 -5.08
CA LYS A 19 -0.14 10.70 -4.83
C LYS A 19 -0.91 11.27 -3.63
N SER A 20 -2.15 10.83 -3.39
CA SER A 20 -3.01 11.43 -2.35
C SER A 20 -3.07 10.64 -1.04
N GLU A 21 -3.16 9.31 -1.09
CA GLU A 21 -3.49 8.50 0.09
C GLU A 21 -2.33 7.64 0.60
N TRP A 22 -1.41 7.22 -0.28
CA TRP A 22 -0.42 6.21 0.09
C TRP A 22 0.54 6.63 1.20
N CYS A 23 0.89 7.92 1.27
CA CYS A 23 1.90 8.46 2.19
C CYS A 23 1.65 8.08 3.65
N LYS A 24 0.38 8.09 4.10
CA LYS A 24 0.04 7.73 5.49
C LYS A 24 0.34 6.27 5.80
N TYR A 25 0.10 5.37 4.85
CA TYR A 25 0.39 3.95 5.02
C TYR A 25 1.90 3.67 4.98
N GLU A 26 2.64 4.40 4.15
CA GLU A 26 4.10 4.28 4.11
C GLU A 26 4.74 4.63 5.47
N LEU A 27 4.21 5.65 6.16
CA LEU A 27 4.67 6.09 7.49
C LEU A 27 4.17 5.19 8.63
N ASP A 28 2.87 4.87 8.67
CA ASP A 28 2.19 4.23 9.81
C ASP A 28 2.26 2.69 9.83
N PHE A 29 3.07 2.10 8.97
CA PHE A 29 3.17 0.65 8.79
C PHE A 29 3.58 -0.13 10.06
N SER A 30 4.15 0.55 11.06
CA SER A 30 4.45 -0.08 12.36
C SER A 30 3.20 -0.47 13.14
N HIS A 31 2.08 0.23 12.92
CA HIS A 31 0.85 0.00 13.67
C HIS A 31 -0.04 -1.09 13.08
N PHE A 32 -0.07 -1.23 11.75
CA PHE A 32 -1.06 -2.09 11.11
C PHE A 32 -0.54 -3.42 10.56
N ARG A 33 0.77 -3.66 10.50
CA ARG A 33 1.43 -4.90 9.96
C ARG A 33 0.91 -5.40 8.60
N LEU A 34 0.11 -4.61 7.89
CA LEU A 34 -0.70 -4.99 6.75
C LEU A 34 0.06 -5.64 5.59
N PHE A 35 1.36 -5.37 5.47
CA PHE A 35 2.18 -5.98 4.41
C PHE A 35 3.51 -6.49 4.98
N ASP A 36 3.49 -6.95 6.22
CA ASP A 36 4.54 -7.84 6.71
C ASP A 36 4.41 -9.18 5.98
N GLU A 37 5.53 -9.86 5.68
CA GLU A 37 5.55 -11.01 4.76
C GLU A 37 4.72 -12.23 5.24
N ASN A 38 4.27 -12.21 6.51
CA ASN A 38 3.45 -13.26 7.13
C ASN A 38 2.01 -12.85 7.41
N ASP A 39 1.59 -11.65 6.99
CA ASP A 39 0.28 -11.10 7.34
C ASP A 39 -0.60 -10.97 6.08
N ASP A 40 -1.49 -11.94 5.85
CA ASP A 40 -2.42 -11.98 4.71
C ASP A 40 -3.51 -10.88 4.76
N THR A 41 -3.37 -9.86 5.60
CA THR A 41 -4.44 -8.89 5.91
C THR A 41 -4.62 -7.80 4.87
N ALA A 42 -3.67 -7.60 3.93
CA ALA A 42 -3.85 -6.67 2.82
C ALA A 42 -4.04 -7.37 1.46
N ILE A 43 -4.98 -6.84 0.68
CA ILE A 43 -5.19 -7.21 -0.72
C ILE A 43 -4.93 -5.97 -1.57
N LEU A 44 -4.02 -6.06 -2.54
CA LEU A 44 -3.74 -4.97 -3.47
C LEU A 44 -4.40 -5.24 -4.81
N ILE A 45 -5.19 -4.28 -5.29
CA ILE A 45 -5.82 -4.30 -6.61
C ILE A 45 -5.23 -3.16 -7.42
N LEU A 46 -4.62 -3.47 -8.55
CA LEU A 46 -4.14 -2.46 -9.49
C LEU A 46 -5.28 -2.03 -10.41
N LEU A 47 -5.79 -0.81 -10.23
CA LEU A 47 -6.86 -0.26 -11.07
C LEU A 47 -6.33 0.15 -12.45
N GLU A 48 -5.11 0.68 -12.49
CA GLU A 48 -4.42 1.11 -13.71
C GLU A 48 -2.91 0.86 -13.56
N PRO A 49 -2.16 0.68 -14.66
CA PRO A 49 -0.70 0.58 -14.59
C PRO A 49 -0.10 1.85 -13.96
N ILE A 50 0.74 1.67 -12.94
CA ILE A 50 1.43 2.79 -12.28
C ILE A 50 2.89 2.78 -12.75
N GLU A 51 3.32 3.88 -13.37
CA GLU A 51 4.72 4.00 -13.78
C GLU A 51 5.65 4.03 -12.57
N LYS A 52 6.74 3.26 -12.61
CA LYS A 52 7.75 3.24 -11.51
C LYS A 52 8.35 4.62 -11.22
N LYS A 53 8.31 5.53 -12.20
CA LYS A 53 8.75 6.93 -12.08
C LYS A 53 7.74 7.81 -11.35
N ALA A 54 6.45 7.45 -11.39
CA ALA A 54 5.39 8.14 -10.67
C ALA A 54 5.37 7.83 -9.17
N ILE A 55 6.05 6.75 -8.74
CA ILE A 55 6.18 6.37 -7.33
C ILE A 55 7.36 7.13 -6.70
N PRO A 56 7.11 8.01 -5.69
CA PRO A 56 8.18 8.69 -4.97
C PRO A 56 9.26 7.74 -4.44
N GLN A 57 10.53 8.14 -4.54
CA GLN A 57 11.65 7.30 -4.09
C GLN A 57 11.58 6.94 -2.60
N ARG A 58 10.96 7.79 -1.79
CA ARG A 58 10.78 7.58 -0.35
C ARG A 58 9.73 6.50 -0.03
N PHE A 59 8.92 6.08 -0.99
CA PHE A 59 7.92 5.02 -0.81
C PHE A 59 8.57 3.65 -0.97
N CYS A 60 9.50 3.33 -0.06
CA CYS A 60 10.31 2.11 -0.09
C CYS A 60 9.46 0.84 -0.11
N LYS A 61 8.34 0.83 0.62
CA LYS A 61 7.45 -0.34 0.76
C LYS A 61 6.59 -0.53 -0.48
N LEU A 62 5.95 0.52 -0.98
CA LEU A 62 5.23 0.42 -2.25
C LEU A 62 6.14 -0.06 -3.37
N ARG A 63 7.37 0.46 -3.41
CA ARG A 63 8.37 0.02 -4.38
C ARG A 63 8.75 -1.44 -4.21
N LYS A 64 8.85 -1.96 -2.97
CA LYS A 64 9.08 -3.39 -2.72
C LYS A 64 7.91 -4.23 -3.26
N ILE A 65 6.68 -3.84 -2.95
CA ILE A 65 5.46 -4.53 -3.39
C ILE A 65 5.36 -4.54 -4.92
N MET A 66 5.58 -3.39 -5.58
CA MET A 66 5.50 -3.25 -7.04
C MET A 66 6.67 -3.88 -7.82
N ASN A 67 7.69 -4.39 -7.13
CA ASN A 67 8.83 -5.08 -7.74
C ASN A 67 8.83 -6.60 -7.45
N THR A 68 7.86 -7.08 -6.66
CA THR A 68 7.61 -8.51 -6.46
C THR A 68 6.73 -9.00 -7.61
#